data_AF-A0A0W8DTR6-F1
#
_entry.id   AF-A0A0W8DTR6-F1
#
_cell.length_a   1.000
_cell.length_b   1.000
_cell.length_c   1.000
_cell.angle_alpha   90.00
_cell.angle_beta   90.00
_cell.angle_gamma   90.00
#
_symmetry.space_group_name_H-M   'P 1'
#
loop_
_entity.id
_entity.type
_entity.pdbx_description
1 polymer ?
#
loop_
_entity_poly.entity_id
_entity_poly.type
_entity_poly.pdbx_seq_one_letter_code
_entity_poly.pdbx_strand_id
1 'polypeptide(L)'
;MLESRFLQSTYVLVVYLRTPLKLTIQFARSAGRGGAAIADLLQRAANSRDEDLVETLAVAAYERCWEKLHCGSWKDVLPVWRQAFGLASVLQARCLQCRKQSAECLKLLDMCLMMAGPLAPPETHALIASVERQLAEDAQEDELSIHDWVSMCLPEVPGRLQTEDVTLRYRNTFLGSLLVCRYSKGEASFSTPSVSVIAILKEIITKEATARKTTLNISLDIKKESVPVMLGYLRPLLDAKHALASQVKLIDGLKELQLHEEDYTAWMAPEYQHILENSEKILAEFKLSPKALNYLAGILTDLYVDLCKFRGTSAKQNLPRLYQLIEHYHFDTLVEFYMRE
;
A
#
# COMPACT_ATOMS: atom_id res chain seq x y z
N MET A 1 -26.25 11.82 -20.52
CA MET A 1 -25.25 12.47 -21.40
C MET A 1 -24.15 13.06 -20.52
N LEU A 2 -23.24 12.20 -20.02
CA LEU A 2 -21.89 12.47 -19.46
C LEU A 2 -21.34 11.23 -18.71
N GLU A 3 -21.64 10.02 -19.22
CA GLU A 3 -21.14 8.74 -18.66
C GLU A 3 -20.44 7.87 -19.73
N SER A 4 -20.06 8.47 -20.87
CA SER A 4 -19.57 7.71 -22.03
C SER A 4 -18.33 8.31 -22.69
N ARG A 5 -17.41 8.90 -21.93
CA ARG A 5 -16.20 9.57 -22.47
C ARG A 5 -14.86 9.21 -21.81
N PHE A 6 -14.71 8.05 -21.17
CA PHE A 6 -13.39 7.60 -20.67
C PHE A 6 -13.14 6.09 -20.77
N LEU A 7 -13.59 5.47 -21.87
CA LEU A 7 -13.16 4.14 -22.28
C LEU A 7 -12.75 4.22 -23.75
N GLN A 8 -11.52 4.64 -24.01
CA GLN A 8 -10.74 4.46 -25.25
C GLN A 8 -9.67 5.55 -25.34
N SER A 9 -8.43 5.25 -24.96
CA SER A 9 -7.26 5.60 -25.79
C SER A 9 -5.98 5.02 -25.21
N THR A 10 -5.73 3.74 -25.44
CA THR A 10 -4.36 3.26 -25.61
C THR A 10 -4.40 2.10 -26.60
N TYR A 11 -4.39 2.42 -27.89
CA TYR A 11 -3.96 1.45 -28.88
C TYR A 11 -2.46 1.25 -28.68
N VAL A 12 -2.08 0.27 -27.87
CA VAL A 12 -0.70 -0.21 -27.88
C VAL A 12 -0.58 -1.08 -29.14
N LEU A 13 -0.11 -0.48 -30.23
CA LEU A 13 0.39 -1.23 -31.37
C LEU A 13 1.74 -1.81 -30.97
N VAL A 14 1.75 -2.95 -30.27
CA VAL A 14 2.98 -3.74 -30.13
C VAL A 14 3.23 -4.44 -31.44
N VAL A 15 4.08 -3.85 -32.28
CA VAL A 15 4.62 -4.51 -33.46
C VAL A 15 5.65 -5.53 -32.96
N TYR A 16 5.19 -6.74 -32.64
CA TYR A 16 6.10 -7.87 -32.61
C TYR A 16 6.51 -8.13 -34.06
N LEU A 17 7.78 -7.89 -34.38
CA LEU A 17 8.42 -8.58 -35.50
C LEU A 17 8.38 -10.09 -35.16
N ARG A 18 7.24 -10.74 -35.40
CA ARG A 18 7.15 -12.21 -35.43
C ARG A 18 8.03 -12.61 -36.61
N THR A 19 9.29 -12.94 -36.32
CA THR A 19 10.07 -13.74 -37.24
C THR A 19 9.27 -15.02 -37.47
N PRO A 20 8.82 -15.29 -38.71
CA PRO A 20 8.12 -16.53 -38.99
C PRO A 20 9.06 -17.67 -38.66
N LEU A 21 8.59 -18.62 -37.85
CA LEU A 21 9.31 -19.86 -37.58
C LEU A 21 9.57 -20.55 -38.91
N LYS A 22 10.80 -20.46 -39.40
CA LYS A 22 11.20 -21.15 -40.62
C LYS A 22 11.25 -22.64 -40.29
N LEU A 23 10.18 -23.36 -40.63
CA LEU A 23 10.20 -24.82 -40.73
C LEU A 23 11.38 -25.19 -41.62
N THR A 24 12.39 -25.82 -41.02
CA THR A 24 13.63 -26.15 -41.72
C THR A 24 13.31 -27.17 -42.80
N ILE A 25 13.88 -27.03 -44.00
CA ILE A 25 13.63 -27.91 -45.16
C ILE A 25 13.86 -29.40 -44.82
N GLN A 26 14.71 -29.69 -43.84
CA GLN A 26 14.95 -31.04 -43.30
C GLN A 26 13.71 -31.67 -42.65
N PHE A 27 12.85 -30.88 -42.00
CA PHE A 27 11.65 -31.37 -41.31
C PHE A 27 10.57 -31.79 -42.31
N ALA A 28 10.34 -31.00 -43.36
CA ALA A 28 9.40 -31.34 -44.43
C ALA A 28 9.77 -32.64 -45.18
N ARG A 29 11.07 -32.94 -45.31
CA ARG A 29 11.56 -34.18 -45.94
C ARG A 29 11.47 -35.42 -45.05
N SER A 30 11.42 -35.25 -43.73
CA SER A 30 11.43 -36.35 -42.74
C SER A 30 10.05 -36.72 -42.21
N ALA A 31 9.00 -35.97 -42.58
CA ALA A 31 7.59 -36.25 -42.31
C ALA A 31 7.14 -37.67 -42.70
N GLY A 32 7.76 -38.27 -43.74
CA GLY A 32 7.48 -39.63 -44.19
C GLY A 32 7.86 -40.75 -43.22
N ARG A 33 8.52 -40.47 -42.09
CA ARG A 33 8.93 -41.45 -41.07
C ARG A 33 8.05 -41.42 -39.81
N GLY A 34 6.76 -41.14 -39.97
CA GLY A 34 5.76 -41.13 -38.89
C GLY A 34 5.46 -39.77 -38.27
N GLY A 35 6.08 -38.70 -38.76
CA GLY A 35 5.93 -37.33 -38.24
C GLY A 35 4.97 -36.43 -39.04
N ALA A 36 4.34 -36.93 -40.11
CA ALA A 36 3.50 -36.13 -41.01
C ALA A 36 2.36 -35.39 -40.30
N ALA A 37 1.68 -36.04 -39.34
CA ALA A 37 0.63 -35.41 -38.57
C ALA A 37 1.15 -34.26 -37.69
N ILE A 38 2.34 -34.40 -37.10
CA ILE A 38 2.96 -33.32 -36.33
C ILE A 38 3.42 -32.17 -37.23
N ALA A 39 3.93 -32.51 -38.42
CA ALA A 39 4.31 -31.51 -39.38
C ALA A 39 3.12 -30.66 -39.85
N ASP A 40 1.95 -31.27 -40.07
CA ASP A 40 0.71 -30.54 -40.33
C ASP A 40 0.34 -29.59 -39.18
N LEU A 41 0.33 -30.08 -37.94
CA LEU A 41 0.01 -29.27 -36.75
C LEU A 41 0.93 -28.05 -36.62
N LEU A 42 2.25 -28.27 -36.72
CA LEU A 42 3.24 -27.19 -36.60
C LEU A 42 3.17 -26.21 -37.77
N GLN A 43 2.90 -26.69 -38.99
CA GLN A 43 2.75 -25.83 -40.15
C GLN A 43 1.48 -24.99 -40.09
N ARG A 44 0.38 -25.55 -39.60
CA ARG A 44 -0.87 -24.79 -39.36
C ARG A 44 -0.69 -23.78 -38.24
N ALA A 45 -0.02 -24.14 -37.15
CA ALA A 45 0.30 -23.22 -36.08
C ALA A 45 1.19 -22.07 -36.58
N ALA A 46 2.28 -22.37 -37.31
CA ALA A 46 3.21 -21.36 -37.82
C ALA A 46 2.56 -20.36 -38.80
N ASN A 47 1.52 -20.77 -39.53
CA ASN A 47 0.83 -19.95 -40.52
C ASN A 47 -0.46 -19.28 -39.99
N SER A 48 -0.89 -19.61 -38.77
CA SER A 48 -2.10 -19.05 -38.17
C SER A 48 -1.84 -17.66 -37.58
N ARG A 49 -2.86 -16.79 -37.66
CA ARG A 49 -2.91 -15.51 -36.93
C ARG A 49 -3.75 -15.59 -35.65
N ASP A 50 -4.54 -16.66 -35.51
CA ASP A 50 -5.37 -16.93 -34.34
C ASP A 50 -4.52 -17.56 -33.23
N GLU A 51 -4.36 -16.86 -32.12
CA GLU A 51 -3.48 -17.25 -31.01
C GLU A 51 -3.99 -18.48 -30.26
N ASP A 52 -5.31 -18.60 -30.07
CA ASP A 52 -5.92 -19.75 -29.41
C ASP A 52 -5.74 -21.01 -30.26
N LEU A 53 -5.86 -20.88 -31.57
CA LEU A 53 -5.56 -21.96 -32.51
C LEU A 53 -4.07 -22.33 -32.50
N VAL A 54 -3.16 -21.35 -32.46
CA VAL A 54 -1.71 -21.59 -32.38
C VAL A 54 -1.39 -22.39 -31.11
N GLU A 55 -1.90 -21.95 -29.96
CA GLU A 55 -1.67 -22.63 -28.68
C GLU A 55 -2.20 -24.06 -28.73
N THR A 56 -3.46 -24.25 -29.15
CA THR A 56 -4.09 -25.57 -29.23
C THR A 56 -3.26 -26.53 -30.08
N LEU A 57 -2.81 -26.08 -31.25
CA LEU A 57 -1.99 -26.90 -32.16
C LEU A 57 -0.59 -27.15 -31.61
N ALA A 58 0.02 -26.17 -30.94
CA ALA A 58 1.36 -26.29 -30.36
C ALA A 58 1.38 -27.22 -29.13
N VAL A 59 0.35 -27.17 -28.28
CA VAL A 59 0.15 -28.11 -27.16
C VAL A 59 -0.02 -29.52 -27.71
N ALA A 60 -0.91 -29.70 -28.69
CA ALA A 60 -1.17 -31.01 -29.25
C ALA A 60 0.04 -31.61 -30.00
N ALA A 61 0.91 -30.76 -30.59
CA ALA A 61 2.18 -31.20 -31.18
C ALA A 61 3.21 -31.55 -30.10
N TYR A 62 3.29 -30.76 -29.04
CA TYR A 62 4.20 -30.99 -27.91
C TYR A 62 3.92 -32.31 -27.19
N GLU A 63 2.66 -32.58 -26.82
CA GLU A 63 2.29 -33.80 -26.11
C GLU A 63 2.63 -35.07 -26.92
N ARG A 64 2.31 -35.06 -28.22
CA ARG A 64 2.63 -36.19 -29.11
C ARG A 64 4.14 -36.37 -29.29
N CYS A 65 4.90 -35.28 -29.37
CA CYS A 65 6.36 -35.35 -29.38
C CYS A 65 6.91 -35.85 -28.05
N TRP A 66 6.37 -35.39 -26.92
CA TRP A 66 6.75 -35.78 -25.57
C TRP A 66 6.60 -37.29 -25.37
N GLU A 67 5.43 -37.85 -25.73
CA GLU A 67 5.19 -39.29 -25.70
C GLU A 67 6.24 -40.05 -26.51
N LYS A 68 6.51 -39.61 -27.75
CA LYS A 68 7.51 -40.26 -28.61
C LYS A 68 8.93 -40.16 -28.09
N LEU A 69 9.29 -39.06 -27.45
CA LEU A 69 10.61 -38.86 -26.85
C LEU A 69 10.83 -39.76 -25.62
N HIS A 70 9.76 -40.18 -24.97
CA HIS A 70 9.79 -41.03 -23.77
C HIS A 70 9.37 -42.49 -24.04
N CYS A 71 9.11 -42.84 -25.30
CA CYS A 71 8.83 -44.22 -25.72
C CYS A 71 10.11 -44.92 -26.17
N GLY A 72 10.58 -45.90 -25.39
CA GLY A 72 11.72 -46.74 -25.77
C GLY A 72 13.08 -46.11 -25.48
N SER A 73 14.13 -46.61 -26.14
CA SER A 73 15.50 -46.14 -25.92
C SER A 73 15.74 -44.80 -26.64
N TRP A 74 16.38 -43.85 -25.94
CA TRP A 74 16.70 -42.52 -26.48
C TRP A 74 17.53 -42.56 -27.78
N LYS A 75 18.33 -43.62 -27.97
CA LYS A 75 19.16 -43.83 -29.16
C LYS A 75 18.33 -44.08 -30.42
N ASP A 76 17.10 -44.57 -30.25
CA ASP A 76 16.19 -44.93 -31.34
C ASP A 76 15.24 -43.77 -31.71
N VAL A 77 15.26 -42.69 -30.93
CA VAL A 77 14.48 -41.48 -31.20
C VAL A 77 15.08 -40.76 -32.40
N LEU A 78 14.33 -40.72 -33.50
CA LEU A 78 14.73 -39.98 -34.69
C LEU A 78 14.86 -38.47 -34.39
N PRO A 79 15.89 -37.79 -34.93
CA PRO A 79 16.11 -36.34 -34.74
C PRO A 79 14.90 -35.46 -35.06
N VAL A 80 14.05 -35.88 -36.00
CA VAL A 80 12.83 -35.17 -36.39
C VAL A 80 11.87 -34.93 -35.23
N TRP A 81 11.78 -35.86 -34.26
CA TRP A 81 10.91 -35.70 -33.08
C TRP A 81 11.46 -34.69 -32.08
N ARG A 82 12.78 -34.64 -31.92
CA ARG A 82 13.46 -33.63 -31.09
C ARG A 82 13.31 -32.22 -31.68
N GLN A 83 13.45 -32.12 -33.00
CA GLN A 83 13.23 -30.88 -33.73
C GLN A 83 11.77 -30.41 -33.64
N ALA A 84 10.80 -31.30 -33.85
CA ALA A 84 9.37 -31.00 -33.68
C ALA A 84 9.03 -30.56 -32.26
N PHE A 85 9.57 -31.25 -31.26
CA PHE A 85 9.40 -30.89 -29.86
C PHE A 85 9.92 -29.47 -29.58
N GLY A 86 11.10 -29.13 -30.10
CA GLY A 86 11.64 -27.79 -29.95
C GLY A 86 10.75 -26.72 -30.59
N LEU A 87 10.27 -26.96 -31.81
CA LEU A 87 9.34 -26.04 -32.50
C LEU A 87 8.03 -25.85 -31.71
N ALA A 88 7.44 -26.94 -31.23
CA ALA A 88 6.21 -26.91 -30.43
C ALA A 88 6.41 -26.13 -29.12
N SER A 89 7.55 -26.36 -28.45
CA SER A 89 7.91 -25.70 -27.19
C SER A 89 8.07 -24.20 -27.37
N VAL A 90 8.72 -23.75 -28.45
CA VAL A 90 8.90 -22.32 -28.73
C VAL A 90 7.57 -21.64 -29.08
N LEU A 91 6.67 -22.31 -29.81
CA LEU A 91 5.33 -21.78 -30.10
C LEU A 91 4.50 -21.59 -28.81
N GLN A 92 4.50 -22.58 -27.92
CA GLN A 92 3.85 -22.46 -26.62
C GLN A 92 4.50 -21.40 -25.73
N ALA A 93 5.83 -21.34 -25.72
CA ALA A 93 6.57 -20.33 -24.95
C ALA A 93 6.21 -18.90 -25.39
N ARG A 94 6.02 -18.67 -26.69
CA ARG A 94 5.51 -17.37 -27.19
C ARG A 94 4.11 -17.06 -26.65
N CYS A 95 3.22 -18.05 -26.58
CA CYS A 95 1.88 -17.87 -26.01
C CYS A 95 1.96 -17.53 -24.50
N LEU A 96 2.79 -18.25 -23.74
CA LEU A 96 3.04 -18.00 -22.32
C LEU A 96 3.66 -16.61 -22.08
N GLN A 97 4.59 -16.19 -22.94
CA GLN A 97 5.20 -14.85 -22.88
C GLN A 97 4.16 -13.74 -23.08
N CYS A 98 3.27 -13.89 -24.07
CA CYS A 98 2.16 -12.96 -24.31
C CYS A 98 1.20 -12.87 -23.11
N ARG A 99 1.05 -13.95 -22.34
CA ARG A 99 0.26 -14.00 -21.10
C ARG A 99 1.02 -13.55 -19.84
N LYS A 100 2.25 -13.06 -19.99
CA LYS A 100 3.16 -12.70 -18.88
C LYS A 100 3.44 -13.83 -17.88
N GLN A 101 3.37 -15.09 -18.30
CA GLN A 101 3.70 -16.25 -17.46
C GLN A 101 5.19 -16.60 -17.55
N SER A 102 6.05 -15.65 -17.17
CA SER A 102 7.50 -15.72 -17.41
C SER A 102 8.17 -16.96 -16.79
N ALA A 103 7.78 -17.36 -15.58
CA ALA A 103 8.36 -18.54 -14.91
C ALA A 103 8.02 -19.86 -15.61
N GLU A 104 6.78 -20.03 -16.08
CA GLU A 104 6.35 -21.21 -16.83
C GLU A 104 6.98 -21.23 -18.22
N CYS A 105 7.09 -20.06 -18.85
CA CYS A 105 7.77 -19.89 -20.13
C CYS A 105 9.24 -20.31 -20.06
N LEU A 106 9.99 -19.87 -19.04
CA LEU A 106 11.40 -20.27 -18.86
C LEU A 106 11.55 -21.78 -18.63
N LYS A 107 10.72 -22.38 -17.77
CA LYS A 107 10.70 -23.85 -17.56
C LYS A 107 10.49 -24.62 -18.87
N LEU A 108 9.57 -24.15 -19.71
CA LEU A 108 9.29 -24.77 -21.00
C LEU A 108 10.47 -24.63 -21.98
N LEU A 109 11.14 -23.47 -21.99
CA LEU A 109 12.31 -23.22 -22.84
C LEU A 109 13.54 -24.00 -22.37
N ASP A 110 13.74 -24.18 -21.06
CA ASP A 110 14.78 -25.05 -20.52
C ASP A 110 14.55 -26.51 -20.93
N MET A 111 13.30 -26.98 -20.85
CA MET A 111 12.93 -28.32 -21.34
C MET A 111 13.16 -28.45 -22.86
N CYS A 112 12.86 -27.40 -23.62
CA CYS A 112 13.18 -27.35 -25.05
C CYS A 112 14.68 -27.56 -25.30
N LEU A 113 15.55 -26.83 -24.58
CA LEU A 113 17.00 -26.97 -24.70
C LEU A 113 17.48 -28.37 -24.32
N MET A 114 16.94 -28.96 -23.24
CA MET A 114 17.32 -30.32 -22.81
C MET A 114 16.93 -31.39 -23.83
N MET A 115 15.70 -31.33 -24.37
CA MET A 115 15.16 -32.39 -25.23
C MET A 115 15.56 -32.23 -26.70
N ALA A 116 15.61 -31.00 -27.20
CA ALA A 116 16.00 -30.72 -28.58
C ALA A 116 17.53 -30.62 -28.74
N GLY A 117 18.25 -30.19 -27.70
CA GLY A 117 19.70 -30.00 -27.71
C GLY A 117 20.15 -29.12 -28.88
N PRO A 118 21.10 -29.59 -29.73
CA PRO A 118 21.57 -28.81 -30.88
C PRO A 118 20.51 -28.62 -31.98
N LEU A 119 19.35 -29.28 -31.88
CA LEU A 119 18.23 -29.16 -32.81
C LEU A 119 17.15 -28.17 -32.33
N ALA A 120 17.38 -27.51 -31.19
CA ALA A 120 16.48 -26.47 -30.70
C ALA A 120 16.33 -25.35 -31.76
N PRO A 121 15.14 -24.73 -31.90
CA PRO A 121 14.96 -23.61 -32.81
C PRO A 121 15.98 -22.50 -32.52
N PRO A 122 16.56 -21.86 -33.55
CA PRO A 122 17.65 -20.88 -33.38
C PRO A 122 17.24 -19.65 -32.55
N GLU A 123 15.95 -19.37 -32.50
CA GLU A 123 15.31 -18.29 -31.76
C GLU A 123 15.11 -18.58 -30.27
N THR A 124 15.36 -19.81 -29.80
CA THR A 124 15.12 -20.21 -28.40
C THR A 124 15.89 -19.32 -27.42
N HIS A 125 17.19 -19.07 -27.67
CA HIS A 125 18.00 -18.22 -26.81
C HIS A 125 17.57 -16.75 -26.84
N ALA A 126 17.16 -16.24 -28.00
CA ALA A 126 16.64 -14.87 -28.11
C ALA A 126 15.32 -14.72 -27.33
N LEU A 127 14.48 -15.75 -27.35
CA LEU A 127 13.24 -15.80 -26.60
C LEU A 127 13.50 -15.88 -25.08
N ILE A 128 14.44 -16.71 -24.63
CA ILE A 128 14.88 -16.75 -23.22
C ILE A 128 15.31 -15.35 -22.75
N ALA A 129 16.22 -14.70 -23.47
CA ALA A 129 16.69 -13.36 -23.13
C ALA A 129 15.54 -12.31 -23.12
N SER A 130 14.55 -12.47 -23.99
CA SER A 130 13.36 -11.61 -23.99
C SER A 130 12.47 -11.83 -22.76
N VAL A 131 12.29 -13.09 -22.33
CA VAL A 131 11.47 -13.46 -21.18
C VAL A 131 12.18 -13.10 -19.87
N GLU A 132 13.50 -13.27 -19.79
CA GLU A 132 14.32 -12.82 -18.65
C GLU A 132 14.24 -11.29 -18.49
N ARG A 133 14.28 -10.54 -19.59
CA ARG A 133 14.08 -9.08 -19.56
C ARG A 133 12.68 -8.71 -19.06
N GLN A 134 11.65 -9.37 -19.56
CA GLN A 134 10.27 -9.16 -19.13
C GLN A 134 10.08 -9.51 -17.65
N LEU A 135 10.67 -10.62 -17.18
CA LEU A 135 10.67 -11.00 -15.77
C LEU A 135 11.38 -9.97 -14.90
N ALA A 136 12.49 -9.40 -15.36
CA ALA A 136 13.20 -8.33 -14.67
C ALA A 136 12.37 -7.03 -14.63
N GLU A 137 11.69 -6.67 -15.73
CA GLU A 137 10.80 -5.51 -15.80
C GLU A 137 9.59 -5.67 -14.87
N ASP A 138 8.92 -6.83 -14.89
CA ASP A 138 7.80 -7.14 -13.97
C ASP A 138 8.29 -7.17 -12.50
N ALA A 139 9.47 -7.72 -12.21
CA ALA A 139 10.05 -7.71 -10.87
C ALA A 139 10.43 -6.31 -10.38
N GLN A 140 10.84 -5.43 -11.30
CA GLN A 140 11.19 -4.04 -11.00
C GLN A 140 9.95 -3.16 -10.77
N GLU A 141 8.78 -3.56 -11.29
CA GLU A 141 7.48 -3.02 -10.88
C GLU A 141 7.05 -3.51 -9.48
N ASP A 142 7.41 -4.73 -9.10
CA ASP A 142 7.12 -5.32 -7.79
C ASP A 142 8.10 -4.90 -6.68
N GLU A 143 9.32 -4.46 -7.00
CA GLU A 143 10.38 -4.36 -5.98
C GLU A 143 10.16 -3.25 -4.93
N LEU A 144 9.36 -2.21 -5.20
CA LEU A 144 9.03 -1.17 -4.22
C LEU A 144 7.71 -0.46 -4.57
N SER A 145 6.59 -1.07 -4.23
CA SER A 145 5.31 -0.36 -4.35
C SER A 145 5.11 0.57 -3.15
N ILE A 146 4.61 1.78 -3.41
CA ILE A 146 4.10 2.70 -2.38
C ILE A 146 3.13 1.97 -1.43
N HIS A 147 2.46 0.94 -1.93
CA HIS A 147 1.63 0.05 -1.12
C HIS A 147 2.35 -0.56 0.08
N ASP A 148 3.58 -1.06 -0.08
CA ASP A 148 4.34 -1.67 1.03
C ASP A 148 4.68 -0.63 2.10
N TRP A 149 4.94 0.60 1.67
CA TRP A 149 5.26 1.71 2.56
C TRP A 149 4.03 2.14 3.34
N VAL A 150 2.86 2.14 2.71
CA VAL A 150 1.57 2.38 3.36
C VAL A 150 1.25 1.24 4.34
N SER A 151 1.44 -0.01 3.93
CA SER A 151 1.22 -1.22 4.76
C SER A 151 2.13 -1.28 5.98
N MET A 152 3.33 -0.71 5.90
CA MET A 152 4.23 -0.57 7.04
C MET A 152 3.76 0.52 8.01
N CYS A 153 3.24 1.64 7.50
CA CYS A 153 2.87 2.79 8.32
C CYS A 153 1.48 2.69 8.96
N LEU A 154 0.56 1.97 8.34
CA LEU A 154 -0.86 1.99 8.69
C LEU A 154 -1.38 0.57 8.99
N PRO A 155 -2.28 0.44 9.99
CA PRO A 155 -2.89 -0.84 10.29
C PRO A 155 -3.90 -1.23 9.20
N GLU A 156 -4.18 -2.53 9.09
CA GLU A 156 -5.30 -3.08 8.29
C GLU A 156 -5.29 -2.69 6.80
N VAL A 157 -4.10 -2.43 6.24
CA VAL A 157 -3.96 -2.23 4.80
C VAL A 157 -4.19 -3.58 4.09
N PRO A 158 -5.03 -3.65 3.03
CA PRO A 158 -5.26 -4.89 2.30
C PRO A 158 -3.96 -5.48 1.78
N GLY A 159 -3.74 -6.80 1.92
CA GLY A 159 -2.46 -7.43 1.55
C GLY A 159 -2.14 -7.47 0.05
N ARG A 160 -3.05 -7.01 -0.83
CA ARG A 160 -2.82 -6.86 -2.27
C ARG A 160 -3.53 -5.62 -2.80
N LEU A 161 -2.86 -4.90 -3.70
CA LEU A 161 -3.45 -3.84 -4.53
C LEU A 161 -4.53 -4.43 -5.43
N GLN A 162 -5.75 -3.92 -5.32
CA GLN A 162 -6.89 -4.32 -6.17
C GLN A 162 -7.15 -3.33 -7.31
N THR A 163 -6.74 -2.06 -7.12
CA THR A 163 -6.99 -0.94 -8.03
C THR A 163 -5.74 -0.07 -8.17
N GLU A 164 -5.61 0.66 -9.27
CA GLU A 164 -4.46 1.57 -9.51
C GLU A 164 -4.44 2.74 -8.52
N ASP A 165 -5.62 3.27 -8.18
CA ASP A 165 -5.80 4.31 -7.17
C ASP A 165 -6.49 3.74 -5.92
N VAL A 166 -5.89 3.95 -4.76
CA VAL A 166 -6.43 3.49 -3.47
C VAL A 166 -6.65 4.69 -2.56
N THR A 167 -7.80 4.74 -1.89
CA THR A 167 -8.10 5.73 -0.84
C THR A 167 -8.49 5.03 0.46
N LEU A 168 -7.67 5.18 1.49
CA LEU A 168 -7.91 4.67 2.83
C LEU A 168 -8.26 5.82 3.77
N ARG A 169 -9.23 5.59 4.66
CA ARG A 169 -9.69 6.58 5.65
C ARG A 169 -9.58 5.98 7.04
N TYR A 170 -8.78 6.63 7.87
CA TYR A 170 -8.57 6.23 9.26
C TYR A 170 -9.16 7.27 10.20
N ARG A 171 -9.61 6.80 11.35
CA ARG A 171 -10.04 7.62 12.47
C ARG A 171 -9.15 7.32 13.66
N ASN A 172 -8.55 8.37 14.23
CA ASN A 172 -7.81 8.24 15.47
C ASN A 172 -8.77 7.78 16.58
N THR A 173 -8.45 6.69 17.25
CA THR A 173 -9.33 6.07 18.26
C THR A 173 -9.45 6.91 19.53
N PHE A 174 -8.45 7.76 19.82
CA PHE A 174 -8.43 8.60 21.02
C PHE A 174 -9.13 9.94 20.78
N LEU A 175 -8.77 10.67 19.72
CA LEU A 175 -9.25 12.02 19.43
C LEU A 175 -10.39 12.07 18.41
N GLY A 176 -10.56 11.01 17.62
CA GLY A 176 -11.55 10.98 16.53
C GLY A 176 -11.15 11.76 15.28
N SER A 177 -9.95 12.36 15.22
CA SER A 177 -9.44 13.05 14.04
C SER A 177 -9.21 12.08 12.87
N LEU A 178 -9.33 12.58 11.65
CA LEU A 178 -9.25 11.75 10.44
C LEU A 178 -7.86 11.81 9.80
N LEU A 179 -7.46 10.69 9.20
CA LEU A 179 -6.35 10.60 8.26
C LEU A 179 -6.87 10.00 6.95
N VAL A 180 -6.69 10.73 5.85
CA VAL A 180 -6.98 10.26 4.51
C VAL A 180 -5.66 9.97 3.82
N CYS A 181 -5.43 8.71 3.47
CA CYS A 181 -4.30 8.27 2.66
C CYS A 181 -4.80 7.97 1.25
N ARG A 182 -4.23 8.61 0.23
CA ARG A 182 -4.46 8.26 -1.17
C ARG A 182 -3.14 7.88 -1.79
N TYR A 183 -3.09 6.77 -2.49
CA TYR A 183 -1.86 6.34 -3.14
C TYR A 183 -2.14 5.59 -4.44
N SER A 184 -1.17 5.65 -5.32
CA SER A 184 -1.14 5.00 -6.62
C SER A 184 0.31 4.63 -6.98
N LYS A 185 0.55 4.21 -8.22
CA LYS A 185 1.90 3.80 -8.66
C LYS A 185 2.88 4.98 -8.55
N GLY A 186 3.81 4.89 -7.60
CA GLY A 186 4.91 5.85 -7.41
C GLY A 186 4.57 7.11 -6.59
N GLU A 187 3.32 7.27 -6.13
CA GLU A 187 2.86 8.43 -5.37
C GLU A 187 1.98 8.05 -4.17
N ALA A 188 2.16 8.74 -3.04
CA ALA A 188 1.22 8.76 -1.93
C ALA A 188 1.00 10.18 -1.40
N SER A 189 -0.23 10.45 -0.98
CA SER A 189 -0.63 11.66 -0.28
C SER A 189 -1.33 11.32 1.03
N PHE A 190 -1.01 12.08 2.08
CA PHE A 190 -1.57 11.93 3.41
C PHE A 190 -2.17 13.27 3.86
N SER A 191 -3.45 13.27 4.24
CA SER A 191 -4.17 14.48 4.65
C SER A 191 -4.83 14.27 6.01
N THR A 192 -4.53 15.14 6.95
CA THR A 192 -5.02 15.10 8.34
C THR A 192 -4.89 16.48 8.98
N PRO A 193 -5.75 16.84 9.95
CA PRO A 193 -5.56 18.08 10.73
C PRO A 193 -4.38 17.98 11.72
N SER A 194 -3.83 16.79 11.98
CA SER A 194 -2.75 16.60 12.96
C SER A 194 -1.37 16.69 12.30
N VAL A 195 -0.63 17.77 12.57
CA VAL A 195 0.75 17.91 12.08
C VAL A 195 1.69 16.83 12.65
N SER A 196 1.43 16.34 13.87
CA SER A 196 2.21 15.24 14.46
C SER A 196 2.04 13.93 13.72
N VAL A 197 0.85 13.63 13.17
CA VAL A 197 0.66 12.44 12.34
C VAL A 197 1.52 12.53 11.07
N ILE A 198 1.60 13.70 10.44
CA ILE A 198 2.48 13.94 9.29
C ILE A 198 3.96 13.82 9.70
N ALA A 199 4.35 14.31 10.87
CA ALA A 199 5.71 14.16 11.41
C ALA A 199 6.11 12.69 11.54
N ILE A 200 5.25 11.88 12.18
CA ILE A 200 5.47 10.45 12.39
C ILE A 200 5.58 9.70 11.07
N LEU A 201 4.63 9.94 10.15
CA LEU A 201 4.65 9.32 8.82
C LEU A 201 5.94 9.67 8.06
N LYS A 202 6.30 10.96 8.04
CA LYS A 202 7.53 11.42 7.40
C LYS A 202 8.76 10.72 7.99
N GLU A 203 8.85 10.60 9.31
CA GLU A 203 9.98 9.97 9.98
C GLU A 203 10.13 8.49 9.58
N ILE A 204 9.04 7.72 9.68
CA ILE A 204 9.03 6.29 9.33
C ILE A 204 9.39 6.09 7.85
N ILE A 205 8.74 6.83 6.96
CA ILE A 205 8.96 6.77 5.51
C ILE A 205 10.40 7.15 5.14
N THR A 206 10.94 8.22 5.73
CA THR A 206 12.31 8.68 5.44
C THR A 206 13.36 7.71 5.96
N LYS A 207 13.12 7.12 7.15
CA LYS A 207 13.98 6.10 7.73
C LYS A 207 14.05 4.86 6.85
N GLU A 208 12.89 4.39 6.37
CA GLU A 208 12.82 3.22 5.50
C GLU A 208 13.48 3.47 4.13
N ALA A 209 13.24 4.64 3.54
CA ALA A 209 13.90 5.04 2.29
C ALA A 209 15.43 5.06 2.41
N THR A 210 15.93 5.55 3.54
CA THR A 210 17.37 5.58 3.84
C THR A 210 17.92 4.16 3.97
N ALA A 211 17.21 3.28 4.67
CA ALA A 211 17.61 1.87 4.83
C ALA A 211 17.67 1.13 3.48
N ARG A 212 16.72 1.43 2.57
CA ARG A 212 16.62 0.82 1.24
C ARG A 212 17.38 1.56 0.14
N LYS A 213 18.04 2.68 0.45
CA LYS A 213 18.75 3.56 -0.49
C LYS A 213 17.85 4.06 -1.64
N THR A 214 16.58 4.30 -1.35
CA THR A 214 15.58 4.82 -2.31
C THR A 214 15.56 6.35 -2.26
N THR A 215 15.52 7.01 -3.41
CA THR A 215 15.35 8.47 -3.48
C THR A 215 13.88 8.83 -3.28
N LEU A 216 13.62 9.83 -2.43
CA LEU A 216 12.28 10.34 -2.17
C LEU A 216 12.19 11.82 -2.47
N ASN A 217 11.04 12.22 -3.01
CA ASN A 217 10.62 13.62 -3.06
C ASN A 217 9.43 13.81 -2.12
N ILE A 218 9.62 14.59 -1.06
CA ILE A 218 8.59 14.88 -0.07
C ILE A 218 8.22 16.36 -0.19
N SER A 219 6.96 16.62 -0.53
CA SER A 219 6.36 17.97 -0.48
C SER A 219 5.40 18.06 0.70
N LEU A 220 5.41 19.19 1.41
CA LEU A 220 4.61 19.42 2.61
C LEU A 220 3.87 20.75 2.49
N ASP A 221 2.55 20.71 2.69
CA ASP A 221 1.68 21.89 2.74
C ASP A 221 1.02 21.96 4.12
N ILE A 222 1.54 22.83 4.99
CA ILE A 222 1.07 22.96 6.38
C ILE A 222 0.25 24.23 6.50
N LYS A 223 -1.07 24.03 6.55
CA LYS A 223 -2.06 25.09 6.65
C LYS A 223 -2.25 25.52 8.10
N LYS A 224 -2.11 26.80 8.39
CA LYS A 224 -2.30 27.35 9.75
C LYS A 224 -3.71 27.07 10.28
N GLU A 225 -4.68 27.02 9.38
CA GLU A 225 -6.09 26.74 9.67
C GLU A 225 -6.33 25.32 10.19
N SER A 226 -5.37 24.40 10.01
CA SER A 226 -5.46 23.03 10.57
C SER A 226 -5.29 23.00 12.09
N VAL A 227 -4.60 23.98 12.67
CA VAL A 227 -4.28 24.02 14.10
C VAL A 227 -5.54 24.19 14.97
N PRO A 228 -6.43 25.18 14.73
CA PRO A 228 -7.68 25.28 15.47
C PRO A 228 -8.58 24.05 15.32
N VAL A 229 -8.58 23.42 14.14
CA VAL A 229 -9.33 22.19 13.90
C VAL A 229 -8.80 21.06 14.79
N MET A 230 -7.48 20.88 14.85
CA MET A 230 -6.85 19.88 15.70
C MET A 230 -7.08 20.14 17.19
N LEU A 231 -6.94 21.38 17.63
CA LEU A 231 -7.25 21.78 19.02
C LEU A 231 -8.74 21.60 19.33
N GLY A 232 -9.63 21.76 18.36
CA GLY A 232 -11.05 21.47 18.48
C GLY A 232 -11.36 20.01 18.83
N TYR A 233 -10.57 19.05 18.32
CA TYR A 233 -10.69 17.63 18.73
C TYR A 233 -10.23 17.39 20.17
N LEU A 234 -9.27 18.17 20.67
CA LEU A 234 -8.77 18.08 22.06
C LEU A 234 -9.69 18.78 23.06
N ARG A 235 -10.44 19.80 22.61
CA ARG A 235 -11.26 20.67 23.46
C ARG A 235 -12.20 19.90 24.39
N PRO A 236 -13.05 18.95 23.95
CA PRO A 236 -13.98 18.26 24.85
C PRO A 236 -13.27 17.51 25.99
N LEU A 237 -12.08 16.98 25.71
CA LEU A 237 -11.27 16.26 26.71
C LEU A 237 -10.68 17.24 27.73
N LEU A 238 -10.16 18.38 27.26
CA LEU A 238 -9.59 19.42 28.11
C LEU A 238 -10.67 20.11 28.96
N ASP A 239 -11.81 20.47 28.36
CA ASP A 239 -12.97 21.06 29.03
C ASP A 239 -13.49 20.15 30.15
N ALA A 240 -13.65 18.85 29.87
CA ALA A 240 -14.07 17.87 30.87
C ALA A 240 -13.09 17.77 32.06
N LYS A 241 -11.77 17.78 31.78
CA LYS A 241 -10.76 17.71 32.84
C LYS A 241 -10.64 19.01 33.64
N HIS A 242 -10.80 20.16 32.99
CA HIS A 242 -10.85 21.44 33.67
C HIS A 242 -12.09 21.54 34.56
N ALA A 243 -13.27 21.15 34.06
CA ALA A 243 -14.52 21.12 34.83
C ALA A 243 -14.41 20.23 36.07
N LEU A 244 -13.83 19.03 35.95
CA LEU A 244 -13.59 18.13 37.07
C LEU A 244 -12.68 18.77 38.14
N ALA A 245 -11.60 19.43 37.72
CA ALA A 245 -10.71 20.13 38.64
C ALA A 245 -11.39 21.31 39.35
N SER A 246 -12.23 22.07 38.62
CA SER A 246 -13.03 23.15 39.19
C SER A 246 -14.04 22.65 40.22
N GLN A 247 -14.75 21.55 39.95
CA GLN A 247 -15.70 20.95 40.89
C GLN A 247 -15.01 20.53 42.18
N VAL A 248 -13.84 19.88 42.09
CA VAL A 248 -13.07 19.46 43.28
C VAL A 248 -12.68 20.63 44.17
N LYS A 249 -12.30 21.79 43.59
CA LYS A 249 -11.97 23.00 44.37
C LYS A 249 -13.16 23.55 45.17
N LEU A 250 -14.40 23.25 44.74
CA LEU A 250 -15.62 23.73 45.39
C LEU A 250 -16.14 22.79 46.48
N ILE A 251 -15.83 21.49 46.42
CA ILE A 251 -16.42 20.46 47.29
C ILE A 251 -16.25 20.78 48.77
N ASP A 252 -15.05 21.14 49.22
CA ASP A 252 -14.80 21.36 50.65
C ASP A 252 -15.60 22.56 51.17
N GLY A 253 -15.63 23.66 50.42
CA GLY A 253 -16.43 24.83 50.79
C GLY A 253 -17.93 24.57 50.77
N LEU A 254 -18.43 23.80 49.79
CA LEU A 254 -19.84 23.42 49.74
C LEU A 254 -20.24 22.52 50.92
N LYS A 255 -19.36 21.58 51.32
CA LYS A 255 -19.59 20.72 52.50
C LYS A 255 -19.59 21.52 53.80
N GLU A 256 -18.73 22.52 53.89
CA GLU A 256 -18.72 23.45 55.03
C GLU A 256 -20.03 24.23 55.14
N LEU A 257 -20.54 24.76 54.02
CA LEU A 257 -21.83 25.46 54.01
C LEU A 257 -22.99 24.54 54.39
N GLN A 258 -22.99 23.30 53.91
CA GLN A 258 -24.00 22.29 54.25
C GLN A 258 -24.04 21.97 55.76
N LEU A 259 -22.88 21.99 56.43
CA LEU A 259 -22.81 21.76 57.88
C LEU A 259 -23.50 22.86 58.69
N HIS A 260 -23.62 24.08 58.16
CA HIS A 260 -24.24 25.21 58.83
C HIS A 260 -25.75 25.32 58.59
N GLU A 261 -26.24 24.85 57.44
CA GLU A 261 -27.67 24.86 57.09
C GLU A 261 -28.07 23.54 56.40
N GLU A 262 -28.79 22.67 57.12
CA GLU A 262 -29.14 21.32 56.62
C GLU A 262 -30.08 21.35 55.40
N ASP A 263 -30.95 22.36 55.27
CA ASP A 263 -31.84 22.51 54.12
C ASP A 263 -31.23 23.39 53.01
N TYR A 264 -30.10 22.93 52.48
CA TYR A 264 -29.39 23.61 51.39
C TYR A 264 -30.18 23.63 50.06
N THR A 265 -31.26 22.85 49.95
CA THR A 265 -32.06 22.75 48.71
C THR A 265 -32.80 24.04 48.37
N ALA A 266 -33.08 24.87 49.38
CA ALA A 266 -33.87 26.10 49.24
C ALA A 266 -33.06 27.30 48.71
N TRP A 267 -31.74 27.33 48.92
CA TRP A 267 -30.89 28.51 48.61
C TRP A 267 -29.69 28.18 47.73
N MET A 268 -29.24 26.93 47.67
CA MET A 268 -28.10 26.53 46.85
C MET A 268 -28.52 26.32 45.40
N ALA A 269 -27.71 26.79 44.44
CA ALA A 269 -28.00 26.56 43.02
C ALA A 269 -27.95 25.06 42.67
N PRO A 270 -28.79 24.56 41.74
CA PRO A 270 -28.85 23.14 41.38
C PRO A 270 -27.50 22.53 40.96
N GLU A 271 -26.62 23.32 40.33
CA GLU A 271 -25.28 22.89 39.93
C GLU A 271 -24.36 22.57 41.11
N TYR A 272 -24.47 23.32 42.22
CA TYR A 272 -23.70 23.07 43.44
C TYR A 272 -24.30 21.92 44.26
N GLN A 273 -25.64 21.81 44.29
CA GLN A 273 -26.32 20.64 44.86
C GLN A 273 -25.83 19.35 44.18
N HIS A 274 -25.78 19.34 42.84
CA HIS A 274 -25.28 18.20 42.07
C HIS A 274 -23.82 17.84 42.40
N ILE A 275 -22.95 18.83 42.60
CA ILE A 275 -21.55 18.62 43.00
C ILE A 275 -21.47 17.98 44.40
N LEU A 276 -22.27 18.45 45.36
CA LEU A 276 -22.34 17.89 46.70
C LEU A 276 -22.79 16.43 46.68
N GLU A 277 -23.91 16.16 46.01
CA GLU A 277 -24.49 14.82 45.86
C GLU A 277 -23.51 13.81 45.23
N ASN A 278 -22.68 14.28 44.29
CA ASN A 278 -21.74 13.43 43.55
C ASN A 278 -20.29 13.58 44.04
N SER A 279 -20.04 14.23 45.18
CA SER A 279 -18.69 14.61 45.63
C SER A 279 -17.72 13.43 45.75
N GLU A 280 -18.17 12.27 46.24
CA GLU A 280 -17.34 11.06 46.31
C GLU A 280 -16.89 10.55 44.94
N LYS A 281 -17.80 10.54 43.96
CA LYS A 281 -17.50 10.13 42.58
C LYS A 281 -16.55 11.09 41.91
N ILE A 282 -16.79 12.40 42.06
CA ILE A 282 -15.95 13.48 41.53
C ILE A 282 -14.52 13.36 42.10
N LEU A 283 -14.37 13.17 43.41
CA LEU A 283 -13.06 12.97 44.05
C LEU A 283 -12.37 11.68 43.59
N ALA A 284 -13.11 10.58 43.42
CA ALA A 284 -12.57 9.33 42.92
C ALA A 284 -12.08 9.46 41.47
N GLU A 285 -12.84 10.10 40.60
CA GLU A 285 -12.45 10.36 39.21
C GLU A 285 -11.23 11.30 39.15
N PHE A 286 -11.22 12.36 39.95
CA PHE A 286 -10.10 13.30 40.00
C PHE A 286 -8.80 12.63 40.44
N LYS A 287 -8.85 11.72 41.43
CA LYS A 287 -7.68 10.92 41.85
C LYS A 287 -7.10 10.05 40.74
N LEU A 288 -7.93 9.58 39.80
CA LEU A 288 -7.51 8.78 38.65
C LEU A 288 -7.07 9.64 37.45
N SER A 289 -7.42 10.92 37.46
CA SER A 289 -7.19 11.87 36.36
C SER A 289 -5.73 12.28 36.06
N PRO A 290 -4.73 12.21 36.97
CA PRO A 290 -3.37 12.72 36.68
C PRO A 290 -2.73 12.06 35.46
N LYS A 291 -2.95 10.75 35.25
CA LYS A 291 -2.44 10.03 34.08
C LYS A 291 -3.01 10.58 32.77
N ALA A 292 -4.31 10.86 32.73
CA ALA A 292 -4.98 11.40 31.55
C ALA A 292 -4.54 12.85 31.26
N LEU A 293 -4.39 13.67 32.29
CA LEU A 293 -3.89 15.05 32.16
C LEU A 293 -2.45 15.09 31.62
N ASN A 294 -1.57 14.25 32.16
CA ASN A 294 -0.20 14.14 31.66
C ASN A 294 -0.16 13.70 30.19
N TYR A 295 -1.04 12.77 29.80
CA TYR A 295 -1.15 12.32 28.41
C TYR A 295 -1.63 13.44 27.47
N LEU A 296 -2.67 14.19 27.85
CA LEU A 296 -3.16 15.35 27.08
C LEU A 296 -2.10 16.45 26.97
N ALA A 297 -1.38 16.72 28.06
CA ALA A 297 -0.26 17.67 28.06
C ALA A 297 0.87 17.21 27.12
N GLY A 298 1.16 15.92 27.08
CA GLY A 298 2.09 15.31 26.12
C GLY A 298 1.66 15.55 24.67
N ILE A 299 0.41 15.23 24.33
CA ILE A 299 -0.14 15.45 22.98
C ILE A 299 -0.01 16.92 22.56
N LEU A 300 -0.38 17.86 23.43
CA LEU A 300 -0.26 19.29 23.15
C LEU A 300 1.21 19.68 22.94
N THR A 301 2.10 19.22 23.82
CA THR A 301 3.52 19.55 23.74
C THR A 301 4.15 19.03 22.45
N ASP A 302 3.88 17.78 22.09
CA ASP A 302 4.38 17.16 20.86
C ASP A 302 3.82 17.87 19.62
N LEU A 303 2.52 18.19 19.61
CA LEU A 303 1.87 18.96 18.54
C LEU A 303 2.56 20.31 18.32
N TYR A 304 2.87 21.03 19.39
CA TYR A 304 3.55 22.33 19.31
C TYR A 304 4.99 22.18 18.82
N VAL A 305 5.72 21.18 19.34
CA VAL A 305 7.11 20.91 18.93
C VAL A 305 7.17 20.57 17.45
N ASP A 306 6.28 19.72 16.94
CA ASP A 306 6.25 19.36 15.53
C ASP A 306 5.87 20.54 14.65
N LEU A 307 4.89 21.35 15.06
CA LEU A 307 4.53 22.58 14.37
C LEU A 307 5.72 23.53 14.23
N CYS A 308 6.49 23.75 15.31
CA CYS A 308 7.71 24.56 15.27
C CYS A 308 8.77 23.97 14.32
N LYS A 309 9.02 22.64 14.40
CA LYS A 309 9.98 21.96 13.51
C LYS A 309 9.64 22.19 12.04
N PHE A 310 8.36 22.08 11.67
CA PHE A 310 7.93 22.30 10.29
C PHE A 310 7.96 23.76 9.86
N ARG A 311 7.79 24.71 10.78
CA ARG A 311 8.00 26.15 10.54
C ARG A 311 9.49 26.54 10.49
N GLY A 312 10.40 25.63 10.85
CA GLY A 312 11.83 25.92 10.95
C GLY A 312 12.21 26.72 12.21
N THR A 313 11.33 26.76 13.23
CA THR A 313 11.57 27.47 14.49
C THR A 313 11.78 26.50 15.65
N SER A 314 12.32 27.00 16.78
CA SER A 314 12.59 26.20 17.98
C SER A 314 11.48 26.38 19.02
N ALA A 315 10.87 25.28 19.46
CA ALA A 315 9.85 25.31 20.50
C ALA A 315 10.38 25.63 21.90
N LYS A 316 11.69 25.40 22.17
CA LYS A 316 12.27 25.33 23.52
C LYS A 316 11.95 26.55 24.41
N GLN A 317 12.01 27.75 23.86
CA GLN A 317 11.80 28.99 24.61
C GLN A 317 10.33 29.17 25.05
N ASN A 318 9.39 28.60 24.30
CA ASN A 318 7.96 28.77 24.53
C ASN A 318 7.33 27.60 25.30
N LEU A 319 8.06 26.49 25.50
CA LEU A 319 7.57 25.33 26.26
C LEU A 319 7.14 25.68 27.71
N PRO A 320 7.91 26.44 28.51
CA PRO A 320 7.46 26.81 29.87
C PRO A 320 6.12 27.54 29.87
N ARG A 321 5.92 28.42 28.89
CA ARG A 321 4.67 29.16 28.71
C ARG A 321 3.52 28.25 28.30
N LEU A 322 3.77 27.26 27.44
CA LEU A 322 2.77 26.26 27.08
C LEU A 322 2.33 25.44 28.31
N TYR A 323 3.26 25.00 29.15
CA TYR A 323 2.93 24.30 30.39
C TYR A 323 2.04 25.15 31.32
N GLN A 324 2.34 26.44 31.48
CA GLN A 324 1.50 27.35 32.25
C GLN A 324 0.09 27.49 31.66
N LEU A 325 -0.05 27.54 30.34
CA LEU A 325 -1.35 27.59 29.66
C LEU A 325 -2.14 26.29 29.77
N ILE A 326 -1.47 25.14 29.86
CA ILE A 326 -2.12 23.85 30.09
C ILE A 326 -2.62 23.75 31.54
N GLU A 327 -1.85 24.26 32.50
CA GLU A 327 -2.22 24.28 33.92
C GLU A 327 -3.38 25.26 34.20
N HIS A 328 -3.32 26.46 33.61
CA HIS A 328 -4.36 27.50 33.71
C HIS A 328 -5.19 27.53 32.44
N TYR A 329 -5.83 26.40 32.15
CA TYR A 329 -6.48 26.15 30.88
C TYR A 329 -7.56 27.17 30.52
N HIS A 330 -7.33 27.88 29.41
CA HIS A 330 -8.33 28.64 28.68
C HIS A 330 -8.18 28.33 27.18
N PHE A 331 -9.25 27.83 26.56
CA PHE A 331 -9.18 27.32 25.19
C PHE A 331 -8.75 28.39 24.18
N ASP A 332 -9.33 29.59 24.24
CA ASP A 332 -9.05 30.65 23.26
C ASP A 332 -7.59 31.13 23.36
N THR A 333 -7.08 31.28 24.59
CA THR A 333 -5.68 31.65 24.83
C THR A 333 -4.72 30.56 24.36
N LEU A 334 -5.09 29.29 24.49
CA LEU A 334 -4.31 28.16 23.97
C LEU A 334 -4.28 28.20 22.43
N VAL A 335 -5.41 28.43 21.76
CA VAL A 335 -5.46 28.55 20.29
C VAL A 335 -4.61 29.73 19.83
N GLU A 336 -4.76 30.90 20.44
CA GLU A 336 -3.96 32.09 20.14
C GLU A 336 -2.46 31.81 20.27
N PHE A 337 -2.04 31.06 21.29
CA PHE A 337 -0.65 30.69 21.49
C PHE A 337 -0.09 29.87 20.31
N TYR A 338 -0.83 28.89 19.79
CA TYR A 338 -0.36 28.09 18.64
C TYR A 338 -0.41 28.84 17.31
N MET A 339 -1.28 29.84 17.20
CA MET A 339 -1.43 30.66 16.00
C MET A 339 -0.37 31.76 15.90
N ARG A 340 0.35 32.08 16.98
CA ARG A 340 1.50 33.00 16.95
C ARG A 340 2.65 32.41 16.11
N GLU A 341 3.33 33.27 15.38
CA GLU A 341 4.47 32.92 14.51
C GLU A 341 5.77 32.70 15.30
#